data_AF-A0A974NW15-F1
#
_entry.id   AF-A0A974NW15-F1
#
_cell.length_a   1.000
_cell.length_b   1.000
_cell.length_c   1.000
_cell.angle_alpha   90.00
_cell.angle_beta   90.00
_cell.angle_gamma   90.00
#
_symmetry.space_group_name_H-M   'P 1'
#
loop_
_entity.id
_entity.type
_entity.pdbx_description
1 polymer ?
#
loop_
_entity_poly.entity_id
_entity_poly.type
_entity_poly.pdbx_seq_one_letter_code
_entity_poly.pdbx_strand_id
1 'polypeptide(L)'
;MGDEHPDTGSEPETRLTGAQAVGRALDVLDAIAERPMLLAELATRVGLSSTTCYRLANALVARGLLSAAGRRGYSLGNRIAELGVALREQREKSGQD
;
A
#
# COMPACT_ATOMS: atom_id res chain seq x y z
N MET A 1 -35.17 32.75 0.60
CA MET A 1 -34.40 32.79 -0.66
C MET A 1 -33.16 31.95 -0.40
N GLY A 2 -33.06 30.82 -1.08
CA GLY A 2 -32.36 29.63 -0.59
C GLY A 2 -30.85 29.79 -0.40
N ASP A 3 -30.39 29.25 0.73
CA ASP A 3 -29.01 28.81 0.91
C ASP A 3 -28.76 27.61 -0.03
N GLU A 4 -28.29 27.88 -1.25
CA GLU A 4 -27.66 26.86 -2.09
C GLU A 4 -26.17 26.80 -1.76
N HIS A 5 -25.82 25.93 -0.82
CA HIS A 5 -24.49 25.35 -0.81
C HIS A 5 -24.50 24.17 -1.78
N PRO A 6 -23.67 24.17 -2.85
CA PRO A 6 -23.56 23.02 -3.72
C PRO A 6 -22.96 21.88 -2.89
N ASP A 7 -23.79 20.84 -2.70
CA ASP A 7 -23.38 19.52 -2.25
C ASP A 7 -22.21 19.08 -3.13
N THR A 8 -20.99 19.18 -2.57
CA THR A 8 -19.78 18.77 -3.26
C THR A 8 -19.86 17.27 -3.39
N GLY A 9 -20.34 16.83 -4.57
CA GLY A 9 -20.41 15.43 -4.96
C GLY A 9 -19.07 14.78 -4.63
N SER A 10 -19.08 13.94 -3.61
CA SER A 10 -18.06 12.91 -3.47
C SER A 10 -18.22 12.03 -4.71
N GLU A 11 -17.38 12.25 -5.71
CA GLU A 11 -17.33 11.41 -6.89
C GLU A 11 -17.30 9.95 -6.44
N PRO A 12 -18.01 9.04 -7.14
CA PRO A 12 -17.98 7.63 -6.79
C PRO A 12 -16.54 7.16 -6.98
N GLU A 13 -15.75 7.12 -5.91
CA GLU A 13 -14.47 6.43 -5.90
C GLU A 13 -14.77 5.00 -6.33
N THR A 14 -14.47 4.71 -7.60
CA THR A 14 -14.67 3.40 -8.21
C THR A 14 -14.10 2.36 -7.26
N ARG A 15 -14.99 1.64 -6.56
CA ARG A 15 -14.57 0.64 -5.59
C ARG A 15 -13.74 -0.39 -6.34
N LEU A 16 -12.44 -0.42 -6.04
CA LEU A 16 -11.55 -1.43 -6.57
C LEU A 16 -12.17 -2.80 -6.30
N THR A 17 -12.27 -3.64 -7.34
CA THR A 17 -12.58 -5.05 -7.13
C THR A 17 -11.49 -5.68 -6.25
N GLY A 18 -11.81 -6.78 -5.55
CA GLY A 18 -10.86 -7.40 -4.62
C GLY A 18 -9.50 -7.73 -5.27
N ALA A 19 -9.52 -8.24 -6.50
CA ALA A 19 -8.31 -8.53 -7.26
C ALA A 19 -7.51 -7.26 -7.62
N GLN A 20 -8.19 -6.18 -8.04
CA GLN A 20 -7.54 -4.90 -8.33
C GLN A 20 -6.91 -4.30 -7.07
N ALA A 21 -7.57 -4.37 -5.92
CA ALA A 21 -7.02 -3.87 -4.66
C ALA A 21 -5.73 -4.58 -4.26
N VAL A 22 -5.63 -5.89 -4.49
CA VAL A 22 -4.40 -6.66 -4.25
C VAL A 22 -3.28 -6.20 -5.18
N GLY A 23 -3.54 -6.07 -6.48
CA GLY A 23 -2.54 -5.57 -7.43
C GLY A 23 -2.02 -4.19 -7.03
N ARG A 24 -2.93 -3.26 -6.71
CA ARG A 24 -2.55 -1.91 -6.25
C ARG A 24 -1.76 -1.91 -4.94
N ALA A 25 -2.03 -2.85 -4.04
CA ALA A 25 -1.26 -2.98 -2.81
C ALA A 25 0.17 -3.46 -3.09
N LEU A 26 0.35 -4.35 -4.08
CA LEU A 26 1.68 -4.77 -4.53
C LEU A 26 2.44 -3.61 -5.19
N ASP A 27 1.78 -2.83 -6.06
CA ASP A 27 2.39 -1.63 -6.66
C ASP A 27 2.89 -0.65 -5.59
N VAL A 28 2.14 -0.47 -4.50
CA VAL A 28 2.55 0.36 -3.35
C VAL A 28 3.79 -0.21 -2.66
N LEU A 29 3.87 -1.54 -2.47
CA LEU A 29 5.04 -2.18 -1.87
C LEU A 29 6.28 -2.02 -2.74
N ASP A 30 6.15 -2.21 -4.06
CA ASP A 30 7.24 -2.06 -5.02
C ASP A 30 7.76 -0.61 -5.04
N ALA A 31 6.85 0.37 -5.02
CA ALA A 31 7.23 1.78 -4.95
C ALA A 31 8.04 2.11 -3.68
N ILE A 32 7.64 1.59 -2.51
CA ILE A 32 8.33 1.83 -1.23
C ILE A 32 9.64 1.05 -1.14
N ALA A 33 9.79 -0.05 -1.87
CA ALA A 33 11.02 -0.84 -1.89
C ALA A 33 12.21 -0.05 -2.47
N GLU A 34 11.96 0.90 -3.37
CA GLU A 34 13.01 1.81 -3.88
C GLU A 34 13.50 2.79 -2.80
N ARG A 35 12.57 3.39 -2.05
CA ARG A 35 12.85 4.32 -0.94
C ARG A 35 11.60 4.56 -0.10
N PRO A 36 11.75 4.98 1.17
CA PRO A 36 10.64 5.50 1.94
C PRO A 36 9.96 6.69 1.25
N MET A 37 8.63 6.71 1.23
CA MET A 37 7.83 7.72 0.53
C MET A 37 6.65 8.20 1.38
N LEU A 38 6.27 9.46 1.20
CA LEU A 38 5.06 10.03 1.81
C LEU A 38 3.79 9.50 1.13
N LEU A 39 2.65 9.56 1.85
CA LEU A 39 1.37 9.09 1.32
C LEU A 39 1.00 9.77 -0.01
N ALA A 40 1.15 11.09 -0.10
CA ALA A 40 0.82 11.87 -1.29
C ALA A 40 1.72 11.50 -2.49
N GLU A 41 2.98 11.17 -2.22
CA GLU A 41 3.93 10.71 -3.22
C GLU A 41 3.57 9.31 -3.72
N LEU A 42 3.19 8.40 -2.81
CA LEU A 42 2.72 7.06 -3.16
C LEU A 42 1.43 7.10 -3.97
N ALA A 43 0.47 7.94 -3.57
CA ALA A 43 -0.78 8.12 -4.30
C ALA A 43 -0.50 8.56 -5.75
N THR A 44 0.37 9.55 -5.93
CA THR A 44 0.79 10.02 -7.26
C THR A 44 1.52 8.94 -8.05
N ARG A 45 2.47 8.23 -7.43
CA ARG A 45 3.30 7.22 -8.10
C ARG A 45 2.51 6.00 -8.57
N VAL A 46 1.54 5.55 -7.76
CA VAL A 46 0.69 4.39 -8.08
C VAL A 46 -0.55 4.81 -8.89
N GLY A 47 -0.82 6.11 -9.03
CA GLY A 47 -1.98 6.64 -9.75
C GLY A 47 -3.29 6.40 -9.01
N LEU A 48 -3.30 6.56 -7.69
CA LEU A 48 -4.45 6.36 -6.81
C LEU A 48 -4.91 7.67 -6.18
N SER A 49 -6.18 7.73 -5.78
CA SER A 49 -6.64 8.79 -4.88
C SER A 49 -5.94 8.68 -3.52
N SER A 50 -5.79 9.82 -2.83
CA SER A 50 -5.21 9.87 -1.48
C SER A 50 -5.94 8.93 -0.51
N THR A 51 -7.27 8.88 -0.57
CA THR A 51 -8.11 8.02 0.29
C THR A 51 -7.88 6.53 0.00
N THR A 52 -7.85 6.14 -1.29
CA THR A 52 -7.59 4.75 -1.68
C THR A 52 -6.18 4.32 -1.30
N CYS A 53 -5.18 5.17 -1.57
CA CYS A 53 -3.79 4.92 -1.19
C CYS A 53 -3.66 4.77 0.34
N TYR A 54 -4.31 5.63 1.12
CA TYR A 54 -4.31 5.55 2.58
C TYR A 54 -4.88 4.24 3.10
N ARG A 55 -6.03 3.81 2.54
CA ARG A 55 -6.66 2.54 2.92
C ARG A 55 -5.76 1.34 2.64
N LEU A 56 -5.11 1.31 1.47
CA LEU A 56 -4.16 0.25 1.12
C LEU A 56 -2.92 0.29 2.03
N ALA A 57 -2.32 1.47 2.23
CA ALA A 57 -1.16 1.65 3.08
C ALA A 57 -1.45 1.20 4.52
N ASN A 58 -2.58 1.60 5.09
CA ASN A 58 -3.01 1.14 6.43
C ASN A 58 -3.22 -0.38 6.48
N ALA A 59 -3.85 -0.96 5.45
CA ALA A 59 -4.06 -2.40 5.38
C ALA A 59 -2.75 -3.19 5.29
N LEU A 60 -1.71 -2.61 4.67
CA LEU A 60 -0.36 -3.17 4.60
C LEU A 60 0.40 -2.98 5.93
N VAL A 61 0.26 -1.82 6.58
CA VAL A 61 0.84 -1.56 7.91
C VAL A 61 0.25 -2.51 8.95
N ALA A 62 -1.06 -2.72 8.95
CA ALA A 62 -1.74 -3.65 9.87
C ALA A 62 -1.25 -5.11 9.71
N ARG A 63 -0.71 -5.46 8.55
CA ARG A 63 -0.11 -6.77 8.26
C ARG A 63 1.41 -6.81 8.46
N GLY A 64 2.02 -5.70 8.89
CA GLY A 64 3.46 -5.57 9.10
C GLY A 64 4.29 -5.53 7.81
N LEU A 65 3.65 -5.43 6.63
CA LEU A 65 4.31 -5.33 5.33
C LEU A 65 4.88 -3.93 5.10
N LEU A 66 4.23 -2.91 5.67
CA LEU A 66 4.73 -1.54 5.74
C LEU A 66 4.91 -1.10 7.19
N SER A 67 5.72 -0.08 7.38
CA SER A 67 5.90 0.64 8.64
C SER A 67 5.68 2.14 8.42
N ALA A 68 4.92 2.76 9.32
CA ALA A 68 4.74 4.21 9.31
C ALA A 68 5.95 4.87 10.01
N ALA A 69 6.81 5.52 9.22
CA ALA A 69 8.05 6.17 9.66
C ALA A 69 7.84 7.67 9.97
N GLY A 70 6.67 8.05 10.48
CA GLY A 70 6.33 9.43 10.87
C GLY A 70 6.60 10.44 9.75
N ARG A 71 7.56 11.36 9.97
CA ARG A 71 7.95 12.40 8.98
C ARG A 71 8.54 11.86 7.69
N ARG A 72 8.99 10.61 7.66
CA ARG A 72 9.55 9.96 6.46
C ARG A 72 8.49 9.24 5.62
N GLY A 73 7.23 9.21 6.06
CA GLY A 73 6.15 8.54 5.37
C GLY A 73 6.11 7.04 5.69
N TYR A 74 6.00 6.20 4.66
CA TYR A 74 5.95 4.75 4.78
C TYR A 74 7.26 4.12 4.31
N SER A 75 7.69 3.08 5.01
CA SER A 75 8.83 2.21 4.64
C SER A 75 8.40 0.75 4.63
N LEU A 76 9.24 -0.14 4.09
CA LEU A 76 9.02 -1.58 4.24
C LEU A 76 9.00 -1.97 5.73
N GLY A 77 8.09 -2.88 6.07
CA GLY A 77 7.96 -3.43 7.41
C GLY A 77 8.72 -4.75 7.59
N ASN A 78 8.86 -5.17 8.85
CA ASN A 78 9.64 -6.35 9.23
C ASN A 78 9.15 -7.65 8.59
N ARG A 79 7.85 -7.73 8.26
CA ARG A 79 7.27 -8.91 7.61
C ARG A 79 7.94 -9.26 6.29
N ILE A 80 8.44 -8.26 5.56
CA ILE A 80 9.15 -8.47 4.29
C ILE A 80 10.46 -9.23 4.53
N ALA A 81 11.19 -8.89 5.58
CA ALA A 81 12.42 -9.59 5.95
C ALA A 81 12.13 -11.03 6.40
N GLU A 82 11.09 -11.24 7.21
CA GLU A 82 10.64 -12.58 7.63
C GLU A 82 10.32 -13.48 6.43
N LEU A 83 9.56 -12.96 5.45
CA LEU A 83 9.26 -13.70 4.22
C LEU A 83 10.53 -14.01 3.41
N GLY A 84 11.50 -13.09 3.39
CA GLY A 84 12.80 -13.32 2.75
C GLY A 84 13.62 -14.43 3.41
N VAL A 85 13.56 -14.55 4.74
CA VAL A 85 14.19 -15.67 5.48
C VAL A 85 13.48 -16.99 5.15
N ALA A 86 12.14 -17.02 5.22
CA ALA A 86 11.36 -18.21 4.90
C ALA A 86 11.59 -18.71 3.47
N LEU A 87 11.77 -17.80 2.50
CA LEU A 87 12.12 -18.16 1.13
C LEU A 87 13.47 -18.90 1.03
N ARG A 88 14.48 -18.44 1.77
CA ARG A 88 15.81 -19.09 1.77
C ARG A 88 15.71 -20.52 2.31
N GLU A 89 15.01 -20.69 3.42
CA GLU A 89 14.77 -22.01 4.02
C GLU A 89 13.98 -22.95 3.10
N GLN A 90 13.00 -22.44 2.34
CA GLN A 90 12.26 -23.25 1.36
C GLN A 90 13.17 -23.74 0.22
N ARG A 91 14.04 -22.87 -0.30
CA ARG A 91 14.95 -23.22 -1.40
C ARG A 91 16.00 -24.24 -0.98
N GLU A 92 16.46 -24.17 0.28
CA GLU A 92 17.37 -25.16 0.85
C GLU A 92 16.71 -26.54 0.98
N LYS A 93 15.43 -26.59 1.35
CA LYS A 93 14.66 -27.84 1.47
C LYS A 93 14.32 -28.46 0.12
N SER A 94 14.07 -27.65 -0.91
CA SER A 94 13.75 -28.12 -2.27
C SER A 94 14.97 -28.50 -3.11
N GLY A 95 16.20 -28.25 -2.64
CA GLY A 95 17.45 -28.70 -3.28
C GLY A 95 17.96 -30.06 -2.81
N GLN A 96 17.19 -30.76 -1.96
CA GLN A 96 17.54 -32.06 -1.37
C GLN A 96 16.77 -33.25 -2.00
N ASP A 97 15.92 -33.00 -3.00
CA ASP A 97 15.19 -34.01 -3.79
C ASP A 97 15.84 -34.28 -5.16
#